data_AF-A0A382L9K4-F1
#
_entry.id   AF-A0A382L9K4-F1
#
_cell.length_a   1.000
_cell.length_b   1.000
_cell.length_c   1.000
_cell.angle_alpha   90.00
_cell.angle_beta   90.00
_cell.angle_gamma   90.00
#
_symmetry.space_group_name_H-M   'P 1'
#
loop_
_entity.id
_entity.type
_entity.pdbx_description
1 polymer ?
#
loop_
_entity_poly.entity_id
_entity_poly.type
_entity_poly.pdbx_seq_one_letter_code
_entity_poly.pdbx_strand_id
1 'polypeptide(L)'
;MKGKIYLILLVIYALFILITSAFFVFIAESGSSKTTSLGAWLYFILYFTVVLSIPVFFRKFALKIDSKFDSNFKAAYKNIHIPWLAIIIFLAAILYLYFRIISLPGEVHLSTLLITVVPSILILLYFFLSDRFREPVGLIALTFIWGTIICIPAGELNVFMRSFSTGSKLDYALYGSFFGPAWTEELLKFLVIYFLIFKNKAFNEPMDGIVYGVTVSLGFATFENYEYVFYVAEIWNIDPQQMAILRSYSAVPMHGLNGCIMGYFIAAYAFSGRKKYLVLSLLIPYLLHGSYNFLCYFLPQYNYYLLIVGIMLVLSYILHSKLKKHQKTMNEEGELKKKY
;
A
#
# COMPACT_ATOMS: atom_id res chain seq x y z
N MET A 1 -5.39 28.06 24.98
CA MET A 1 -4.85 28.85 23.85
C MET A 1 -3.94 28.08 22.90
N LYS A 2 -2.95 27.30 23.37
CA LYS A 2 -2.00 26.59 22.50
C LYS A 2 -2.63 25.56 21.54
N GLY A 3 -3.70 24.86 21.94
CA GLY A 3 -4.38 23.86 21.08
C GLY A 3 -5.06 24.42 19.83
N LYS A 4 -5.62 25.65 19.89
CA LYS A 4 -6.21 26.31 18.72
C LYS A 4 -5.14 26.72 17.71
N ILE A 5 -3.96 27.11 18.18
CA ILE A 5 -2.79 27.43 17.34
C ILE A 5 -2.32 26.18 16.58
N TYR A 6 -2.30 25.00 17.22
CA TYR A 6 -1.91 23.75 16.54
C TYR A 6 -2.92 23.28 15.49
N LEU A 7 -4.22 23.45 15.73
CA LEU A 7 -5.26 23.14 14.75
C LEU A 7 -5.19 24.09 13.54
N ILE A 8 -4.97 25.38 13.78
CA ILE A 8 -4.75 26.39 12.73
C ILE A 8 -3.49 26.04 11.93
N LEU A 9 -2.39 25.67 12.59
CA LEU A 9 -1.18 25.21 11.91
C LEU A 9 -1.42 23.94 11.08
N LEU A 10 -2.24 23.00 11.56
CA LEU A 10 -2.58 21.76 10.84
C LEU A 10 -3.45 22.03 9.60
N VAL A 11 -4.42 22.96 9.70
CA VAL A 11 -5.26 23.38 8.57
C VAL A 11 -4.42 24.16 7.55
N ILE A 12 -3.56 25.07 8.00
CA ILE A 12 -2.58 25.74 7.16
C ILE A 12 -1.67 24.72 6.47
N TYR A 13 -1.30 23.63 7.15
CA TYR A 13 -0.45 22.58 6.62
C TYR A 13 -1.16 21.69 5.58
N ALA A 14 -2.43 21.33 5.81
CA ALA A 14 -3.23 20.59 4.84
C ALA A 14 -3.56 21.44 3.59
N LEU A 15 -3.87 22.73 3.80
CA LEU A 15 -4.03 23.69 2.72
C LEU A 15 -2.71 23.91 1.97
N PHE A 16 -1.57 23.91 2.66
CA PHE A 16 -0.26 24.01 2.02
C PHE A 16 0.00 22.81 1.12
N ILE A 17 -0.31 21.59 1.56
CA ILE A 17 -0.20 20.38 0.72
C ILE A 17 -1.12 20.51 -0.50
N LEU A 18 -2.39 20.85 -0.32
CA LEU A 18 -3.35 21.00 -1.43
C LEU A 18 -2.96 22.10 -2.43
N ILE A 19 -2.55 23.27 -1.93
CA ILE A 19 -2.15 24.42 -2.76
C ILE A 19 -0.83 24.12 -3.49
N THR A 20 0.13 23.46 -2.83
CA THR A 20 1.40 23.10 -3.48
C THR A 20 1.23 21.97 -4.50
N SER A 21 0.34 21.00 -4.24
CA SER A 21 -0.03 19.98 -5.22
C SER A 21 -0.75 20.60 -6.44
N ALA A 22 -1.70 21.51 -6.23
CA ALA A 22 -2.39 22.22 -7.32
C ALA A 22 -1.46 23.15 -8.11
N PHE A 23 -0.54 23.85 -7.43
CA PHE A 23 0.45 24.71 -8.06
C PHE A 23 1.47 23.90 -8.89
N PHE A 24 1.78 22.67 -8.48
CA PHE A 24 2.69 21.81 -9.24
C PHE A 24 2.02 21.20 -10.48
N VAL A 25 0.73 20.83 -10.41
CA VAL A 25 -0.06 20.47 -11.60
C VAL A 25 -0.04 21.62 -12.61
N PHE A 26 -0.26 22.85 -12.13
CA PHE A 26 -0.18 24.07 -12.96
C PHE A 26 1.22 24.29 -13.56
N ILE A 27 2.31 24.09 -12.80
CA ILE A 27 3.68 24.23 -13.31
C ILE A 27 4.03 23.11 -14.30
N ALA A 28 3.63 21.87 -14.03
CA ALA A 28 3.86 20.73 -14.90
C ALA A 28 3.13 20.90 -16.25
N GLU A 29 1.93 21.48 -16.23
CA GLU A 29 1.18 21.86 -17.43
C GLU A 29 1.77 23.08 -18.16
N SER A 30 2.53 23.95 -17.47
CA SER A 30 3.10 25.18 -18.05
C SER A 30 4.41 25.01 -18.86
N GLY A 31 4.99 23.81 -18.92
CA GLY A 31 6.08 23.46 -19.84
C GLY A 31 7.46 24.09 -19.60
N SER A 32 7.71 24.72 -18.45
CA SER A 32 9.00 25.37 -18.14
C SER A 32 10.09 24.36 -17.71
N SER A 33 11.09 24.13 -18.56
CA SER A 33 12.07 23.03 -18.42
C SER A 33 13.32 23.30 -17.56
N LYS A 34 13.49 24.49 -16.96
CA LYS A 34 14.77 24.90 -16.32
C LYS A 34 14.75 25.16 -14.81
N THR A 35 13.58 25.18 -14.15
CA THR A 35 13.46 25.34 -12.68
C THR A 35 13.27 24.02 -11.92
N THR A 36 13.43 22.90 -12.63
CA THR A 36 12.78 21.62 -12.33
C THR A 36 13.56 20.65 -11.44
N SER A 37 14.87 20.83 -11.18
CA SER A 37 15.61 19.84 -10.37
C SER A 37 15.62 20.16 -8.87
N LEU A 38 16.07 21.35 -8.46
CA LEU A 38 16.18 21.69 -7.04
C LEU A 38 14.80 21.85 -6.37
N GLY A 39 13.83 22.44 -7.07
CA GLY A 39 12.45 22.55 -6.59
C GLY A 39 11.76 21.20 -6.46
N ALA A 40 12.00 20.28 -7.41
CA ALA A 40 11.53 18.90 -7.34
C ALA A 40 12.19 18.12 -6.19
N TRP A 41 13.49 18.28 -5.97
CA TRP A 41 14.19 17.65 -4.84
C TRP A 41 13.72 18.18 -3.49
N LEU A 42 13.53 19.50 -3.36
CA LEU A 42 12.98 20.09 -2.14
C LEU A 42 11.54 19.65 -1.92
N TYR A 43 10.71 19.57 -2.96
CA TYR A 43 9.36 19.01 -2.88
C TYR A 43 9.38 17.54 -2.48
N PHE A 44 10.22 16.71 -3.11
CA PHE A 44 10.37 15.30 -2.75
C PHE A 44 10.79 15.15 -1.30
N ILE A 45 11.80 15.90 -0.85
CA ILE A 45 12.23 15.88 0.55
C ILE A 45 11.09 16.34 1.46
N LEU A 46 10.36 17.41 1.12
CA LEU A 46 9.27 17.92 1.95
C LEU A 46 8.11 16.93 1.98
N TYR A 47 7.60 16.50 0.84
CA TYR A 47 6.52 15.55 0.66
C TYR A 47 6.84 14.19 1.29
N PHE A 48 8.04 13.65 1.07
CA PHE A 48 8.49 12.40 1.66
C PHE A 48 8.70 12.55 3.17
N THR A 49 9.22 13.69 3.64
CA THR A 49 9.29 14.01 5.08
C THR A 49 7.88 14.14 5.67
N VAL A 50 6.92 14.73 4.97
CA VAL A 50 5.52 14.83 5.38
C VAL A 50 4.90 13.44 5.47
N VAL A 51 4.93 12.65 4.39
CA VAL A 51 4.33 11.31 4.32
C VAL A 51 4.95 10.36 5.35
N LEU A 52 6.28 10.36 5.51
CA LEU A 52 6.97 9.56 6.53
C LEU A 52 6.81 10.09 7.95
N SER A 53 6.60 11.41 8.12
CA SER A 53 6.34 11.99 9.43
C SER A 53 4.90 11.79 9.87
N ILE A 54 3.94 11.47 8.99
CA ILE A 54 2.57 11.17 9.42
C ILE A 54 2.57 10.03 10.47
N PRO A 55 3.13 8.82 10.25
CA PRO A 55 3.14 7.80 11.31
C PRO A 55 3.98 8.16 12.55
N VAL A 56 5.11 8.85 12.36
CA VAL A 56 6.09 9.15 13.42
C VAL A 56 5.69 10.34 14.29
N PHE A 57 5.13 11.40 13.70
CA PHE A 57 4.53 12.55 14.38
C PHE A 57 3.35 12.09 15.21
N PHE A 58 2.44 11.28 14.65
CA PHE A 58 1.33 10.72 15.40
C PHE A 58 1.79 9.81 16.56
N ARG A 59 2.85 9.03 16.37
CA ARG A 59 3.44 8.20 17.43
C ARG A 59 4.15 9.03 18.52
N LYS A 60 4.97 10.03 18.16
CA LYS A 60 5.65 10.92 19.14
C LYS A 60 4.65 11.81 19.86
N PHE A 61 3.59 12.25 19.19
CA PHE A 61 2.46 12.96 19.78
C PHE A 61 1.71 12.07 20.78
N ALA A 62 1.39 10.82 20.42
CA ALA A 62 0.76 9.86 21.34
C ALA A 62 1.63 9.53 22.57
N LEU A 63 2.94 9.38 22.40
CA LEU A 63 3.87 9.03 23.48
C LEU A 63 4.25 10.21 24.40
N LYS A 64 4.27 11.45 23.88
CA LYS A 64 4.65 12.65 24.66
C LYS A 64 3.47 13.26 25.44
N ILE A 65 2.25 12.86 25.13
CA ILE A 65 1.02 13.25 25.85
C ILE A 65 0.81 12.42 27.12
N ASP A 66 1.33 11.19 27.20
CA ASP A 66 1.07 10.30 28.34
C ASP A 66 1.83 10.69 29.62
N SER A 67 2.95 11.42 29.48
CA SER A 67 3.87 11.74 30.58
C SER A 67 3.71 13.12 31.22
N LYS A 68 2.81 13.99 30.73
CA LYS A 68 2.79 15.42 31.15
C LYS A 68 1.44 16.11 31.38
N PHE A 69 0.31 15.39 31.38
CA PHE A 69 -1.00 16.01 31.53
C PHE A 69 -1.91 15.33 32.57
N ASP A 70 -2.62 16.16 33.33
CA ASP A 70 -3.60 15.81 34.36
C ASP A 70 -4.76 14.93 33.81
N SER A 71 -5.32 14.10 34.69
CA SER A 71 -6.46 13.21 34.52
C SER A 71 -7.64 13.82 33.75
N ASN A 72 -7.94 15.11 33.96
CA ASN A 72 -9.00 15.83 33.24
C ASN A 72 -8.68 16.07 31.75
N PHE A 73 -7.40 16.27 31.40
CA PHE A 73 -6.96 16.42 30.01
C PHE A 73 -6.87 15.06 29.30
N LYS A 74 -6.54 13.97 30.03
CA LYS A 74 -6.63 12.60 29.51
C LYS A 74 -8.09 12.22 29.15
N ALA A 75 -9.07 12.67 29.94
CA ALA A 75 -10.49 12.48 29.66
C ALA A 75 -10.97 13.28 28.43
N ALA A 76 -10.49 14.52 28.24
CA ALA A 76 -10.78 15.32 27.05
C ALA A 76 -10.08 14.78 25.77
N TYR A 77 -8.86 14.25 25.88
CA TYR A 77 -8.10 13.66 24.77
C TYR A 77 -8.67 12.32 24.29
N LYS A 78 -9.25 11.52 25.19
CA LYS A 78 -10.03 10.32 24.84
C LYS A 78 -11.19 10.64 23.88
N ASN A 79 -11.61 11.91 23.83
CA ASN A 79 -12.68 12.44 22.98
C ASN A 79 -12.19 13.34 21.82
N ILE A 80 -10.88 13.55 21.63
CA ILE A 80 -10.34 14.29 20.47
C ILE A 80 -9.72 13.28 19.52
N HIS A 81 -10.49 12.98 18.48
CA HIS A 81 -10.34 11.78 17.68
C HIS A 81 -9.12 11.82 16.72
N ILE A 82 -8.14 10.94 16.92
CA ILE A 82 -7.32 10.33 15.83
C ILE A 82 -8.23 9.87 14.66
N PRO A 83 -9.47 9.41 14.92
CA PRO A 83 -10.44 9.23 13.86
C PRO A 83 -10.64 10.47 12.97
N TRP A 84 -10.60 11.72 13.44
CA TRP A 84 -10.94 12.86 12.58
C TRP A 84 -9.98 13.07 11.40
N LEU A 85 -8.65 12.92 11.58
CA LEU A 85 -7.73 13.05 10.44
C LEU A 85 -7.81 11.82 9.51
N ALA A 86 -7.90 10.62 10.08
CA ALA A 86 -8.13 9.41 9.30
C ALA A 86 -9.47 9.50 8.53
N ILE A 87 -10.51 10.08 9.14
CA ILE A 87 -11.81 10.39 8.55
C ILE A 87 -11.65 11.45 7.47
N ILE A 88 -10.90 12.53 7.67
CA ILE A 88 -10.69 13.56 6.64
C ILE A 88 -9.95 12.97 5.42
N ILE A 89 -8.88 12.20 5.64
CA ILE A 89 -8.16 11.50 4.56
C ILE A 89 -9.07 10.48 3.88
N PHE A 90 -9.86 9.74 4.66
CA PHE A 90 -10.83 8.77 4.14
C PHE A 90 -11.96 9.45 3.35
N LEU A 91 -12.51 10.57 3.83
CA LEU A 91 -13.51 11.36 3.14
C LEU A 91 -12.95 12.02 1.88
N ALA A 92 -11.70 12.49 1.91
CA ALA A 92 -11.01 13.00 0.73
C ALA A 92 -10.77 11.89 -0.30
N ALA A 93 -10.39 10.70 0.15
CA ALA A 93 -10.25 9.52 -0.72
C ALA A 93 -11.60 9.09 -1.31
N ILE A 94 -12.68 9.09 -0.53
CA ILE A 94 -14.05 8.83 -1.01
C ILE A 94 -14.48 9.89 -2.02
N LEU A 95 -14.23 11.16 -1.75
CA LEU A 95 -14.61 12.25 -2.63
C LEU A 95 -13.82 12.17 -3.95
N TYR A 96 -12.52 11.87 -3.88
CA TYR A 96 -11.70 11.60 -5.05
C TYR A 96 -12.23 10.40 -5.84
N LEU A 97 -12.51 9.28 -5.17
CA LEU A 97 -13.13 8.09 -5.78
C LEU A 97 -14.46 8.42 -6.47
N TYR A 98 -15.32 9.21 -5.83
CA TYR A 98 -16.58 9.65 -6.39
C TYR A 98 -16.38 10.46 -7.67
N PHE A 99 -15.50 11.46 -7.65
CA PHE A 99 -15.18 12.27 -8.83
C PHE A 99 -14.59 11.43 -9.96
N ARG A 100 -13.75 10.44 -9.64
CA ARG A 100 -13.22 9.49 -10.62
C ARG A 100 -14.36 8.68 -11.26
N ILE A 101 -15.20 8.01 -10.46
CA ILE A 101 -16.30 7.18 -10.96
C ILE A 101 -17.28 7.94 -11.87
N ILE A 102 -17.64 9.18 -11.51
CA ILE A 102 -18.58 9.98 -12.34
C ILE A 102 -17.94 10.55 -13.61
N SER A 103 -16.60 10.59 -13.68
CA SER A 103 -15.87 11.12 -14.84
C SER A 103 -15.53 10.02 -15.86
N LEU A 104 -16.04 8.79 -15.68
CA LEU A 104 -15.77 7.69 -16.59
C LEU A 104 -16.43 7.90 -17.96
N PRO A 105 -15.69 7.79 -19.07
CA PRO A 105 -16.27 7.83 -20.40
C PRO A 105 -16.91 6.49 -20.78
N GLY A 106 -18.16 6.53 -21.28
CA GLY A 106 -18.85 5.38 -21.88
C GLY A 106 -19.65 4.49 -20.93
N GLU A 107 -20.31 3.46 -21.49
CA GLU A 107 -21.04 2.46 -20.70
C GLU A 107 -20.06 1.46 -20.06
N VAL A 108 -19.84 1.58 -18.75
CA VAL A 108 -19.07 0.58 -17.99
C VAL A 108 -19.87 -0.71 -17.91
N HIS A 109 -19.42 -1.74 -18.61
CA HIS A 109 -20.00 -3.07 -18.46
C HIS A 109 -19.76 -3.60 -17.04
N LEU A 110 -20.82 -4.06 -16.39
CA LEU A 110 -20.75 -4.69 -15.06
C LEU A 110 -19.70 -5.82 -15.01
N SER A 111 -19.54 -6.57 -16.11
CA SER A 111 -18.52 -7.60 -16.26
C SER A 111 -17.09 -7.06 -16.08
N THR A 112 -16.77 -5.90 -16.67
CA THR A 112 -15.45 -5.26 -16.54
C THR A 112 -15.17 -4.84 -15.10
N LEU A 113 -16.16 -4.26 -14.42
CA LEU A 113 -16.03 -3.91 -13.00
C LEU A 113 -15.82 -5.15 -12.12
N LEU A 114 -16.55 -6.23 -12.39
CA LEU A 114 -16.40 -7.50 -11.66
C LEU A 114 -15.00 -8.09 -11.86
N ILE A 115 -14.49 -8.16 -13.10
CA ILE A 115 -13.13 -8.65 -13.37
C ILE A 115 -12.07 -7.77 -12.69
N THR A 116 -12.35 -6.47 -12.53
CA THR A 116 -11.42 -5.52 -11.88
C THR A 116 -11.30 -5.74 -10.37
N VAL A 117 -12.41 -6.07 -9.67
CA VAL A 117 -12.46 -6.10 -8.20
C VAL A 117 -12.42 -7.53 -7.65
N VAL A 118 -13.15 -8.47 -8.26
CA VAL A 118 -13.34 -9.82 -7.73
C VAL A 118 -12.03 -10.59 -7.50
N PRO A 119 -11.00 -10.53 -8.37
CA PRO A 119 -9.74 -11.25 -8.14
C PRO A 119 -9.07 -10.87 -6.82
N SER A 120 -9.04 -9.58 -6.47
CA SER A 120 -8.49 -9.11 -5.19
C SER A 120 -9.25 -9.69 -4.00
N ILE A 121 -10.58 -9.72 -4.09
CA ILE A 121 -11.42 -10.26 -3.02
C ILE A 121 -11.23 -11.78 -2.89
N LEU A 122 -11.16 -12.52 -3.99
CA LEU A 122 -10.95 -13.98 -3.96
C LEU A 122 -9.61 -14.37 -3.36
N ILE A 123 -8.52 -13.68 -3.72
CA ILE A 123 -7.20 -13.94 -3.15
C ILE A 123 -7.19 -13.60 -1.65
N LEU A 124 -7.79 -12.47 -1.25
CA LEU A 124 -7.92 -12.10 0.16
C LEU A 124 -8.67 -13.18 0.94
N LEU A 125 -9.82 -13.61 0.43
CA LEU A 125 -10.65 -14.65 1.05
C LEU A 125 -9.88 -15.96 1.18
N TYR A 126 -9.10 -16.36 0.17
CA TYR A 126 -8.26 -17.55 0.28
C TYR A 126 -7.32 -17.48 1.48
N PHE A 127 -6.54 -16.40 1.63
CA PHE A 127 -5.59 -16.27 2.74
C PHE A 127 -6.31 -16.16 4.08
N PHE A 128 -7.34 -15.32 4.18
CA PHE A 128 -8.14 -15.14 5.40
C PHE A 128 -8.83 -16.44 5.86
N LEU A 129 -9.39 -17.22 4.94
CA LEU A 129 -10.05 -18.49 5.27
C LEU A 129 -9.05 -19.64 5.50
N SER A 130 -7.84 -19.54 4.94
CA SER A 130 -6.78 -20.52 5.16
C SER A 130 -6.14 -20.42 6.54
N ASP A 131 -6.28 -19.26 7.17
CA ASP A 131 -5.82 -18.98 8.52
C ASP A 131 -6.73 -19.69 9.54
N ARG A 132 -6.09 -20.42 10.46
CA ARG A 132 -6.76 -21.17 11.51
C ARG A 132 -7.22 -20.25 12.65
N PHE A 133 -6.42 -19.25 13.01
CA PHE A 133 -6.70 -18.34 14.14
C PHE A 133 -7.12 -16.97 13.61
N ARG A 134 -8.29 -16.95 12.94
CA ARG A 134 -8.74 -15.81 12.12
C ARG A 134 -8.64 -14.45 12.81
N GLU A 135 -8.05 -13.53 12.06
CA GLU A 135 -7.99 -12.12 12.42
C GLU A 135 -9.37 -11.43 12.51
N PRO A 136 -9.50 -10.39 13.35
CA PRO A 136 -10.73 -9.61 13.43
C PRO A 136 -11.09 -8.97 12.08
N VAL A 137 -12.29 -9.25 11.57
CA VAL A 137 -12.76 -8.76 10.25
C VAL A 137 -12.67 -7.23 10.12
N GLY A 138 -12.94 -6.49 11.20
CA GLY A 138 -12.79 -5.03 11.21
C GLY A 138 -11.36 -4.55 10.98
N LEU A 139 -10.35 -5.29 11.47
CA LEU A 139 -8.95 -4.96 11.27
C LEU A 139 -8.47 -5.36 9.87
N ILE A 140 -9.00 -6.44 9.31
CA ILE A 140 -8.81 -6.80 7.89
C ILE A 140 -9.39 -5.71 6.97
N ALA A 141 -10.63 -5.29 7.21
CA ALA A 141 -11.27 -4.22 6.44
C ALA A 141 -10.49 -2.90 6.55
N LEU A 142 -10.05 -2.53 7.76
CA LEU A 142 -9.23 -1.33 7.98
C LEU A 142 -7.90 -1.41 7.22
N THR A 143 -7.22 -2.57 7.26
CA THR A 143 -5.95 -2.79 6.56
C THR A 143 -6.12 -2.70 5.04
N PHE A 144 -7.21 -3.26 4.51
CA PHE A 144 -7.54 -3.18 3.09
C PHE A 144 -7.78 -1.73 2.67
N ILE A 145 -8.59 -0.97 3.43
CA ILE A 145 -8.86 0.45 3.19
C ILE A 145 -7.56 1.27 3.20
N TRP A 146 -6.66 1.01 4.18
CA TRP A 146 -5.36 1.68 4.19
C TRP A 146 -4.55 1.37 2.94
N GLY A 147 -4.55 0.11 2.48
CA GLY A 147 -3.95 -0.29 1.21
C GLY A 147 -4.48 0.52 0.03
N THR A 148 -5.80 0.67 -0.07
CA THR A 148 -6.47 1.48 -1.10
C THR A 148 -6.04 2.95 -1.02
N ILE A 149 -6.04 3.54 0.18
CA ILE A 149 -5.69 4.96 0.38
C ILE A 149 -4.24 5.25 -0.01
N ILE A 150 -3.29 4.40 0.40
CA ILE A 150 -1.86 4.64 0.11
C ILE A 150 -1.52 4.51 -1.38
N CYS A 151 -2.41 3.94 -2.20
CA CYS A 151 -2.23 3.86 -3.65
C CYS A 151 -2.26 5.25 -4.31
N ILE A 152 -3.05 6.19 -3.78
CA ILE A 152 -3.11 7.57 -4.29
C ILE A 152 -1.74 8.29 -4.18
N PRO A 153 -1.13 8.45 -2.99
CA PRO A 153 0.18 9.09 -2.89
C PRO A 153 1.30 8.28 -3.56
N ALA A 154 1.12 6.97 -3.73
CA ALA A 154 2.07 6.15 -4.48
C ALA A 154 2.03 6.47 -5.99
N GLY A 155 0.85 6.64 -6.56
CA GLY A 155 0.68 7.05 -7.96
C GLY A 155 1.37 8.38 -8.27
N GLU A 156 1.19 9.38 -7.40
CA GLU A 156 1.85 10.68 -7.52
C GLU A 156 3.39 10.56 -7.45
N LEU A 157 3.89 9.76 -6.50
CA LEU A 157 5.33 9.49 -6.40
C LEU A 157 5.85 8.74 -7.63
N ASN A 158 5.08 7.82 -8.21
CA ASN A 158 5.46 7.10 -9.42
C ASN A 158 5.59 8.03 -10.61
N VAL A 159 4.64 8.96 -10.78
CA VAL A 159 4.70 10.00 -11.82
C VAL A 159 5.91 10.91 -11.60
N PHE A 160 6.14 11.34 -10.37
CA PHE A 160 7.30 12.15 -9.99
C PHE A 160 8.62 11.43 -10.31
N MET A 161 8.77 10.16 -9.91
CA MET A 161 9.97 9.39 -10.20
C MET A 161 10.17 9.22 -11.71
N ARG A 162 9.10 9.04 -12.49
CA ARG A 162 9.17 8.92 -13.94
C ARG A 162 9.63 10.21 -14.64
N SER A 163 9.49 11.38 -14.01
CA SER A 163 9.97 12.66 -14.56
C SER A 163 11.51 12.75 -14.67
N PHE A 164 12.26 11.91 -13.96
CA PHE A 164 13.72 11.84 -14.06
C PHE A 164 14.21 10.95 -15.22
N SER A 165 13.30 10.26 -15.92
CA SER A 165 13.67 9.44 -17.07
C SER A 165 14.22 10.30 -18.20
N THR A 166 15.35 9.89 -18.79
CA THR A 166 15.96 10.59 -19.94
C THR A 166 15.28 10.26 -21.28
N GLY A 167 14.32 9.33 -21.26
CA GLY A 167 13.58 8.88 -22.45
C GLY A 167 14.19 7.68 -23.17
N SER A 168 15.40 7.22 -22.78
CA SER A 168 15.92 5.94 -23.29
C SER A 168 15.01 4.77 -22.89
N LYS A 169 14.96 3.71 -23.71
CA LYS A 169 14.12 2.53 -23.41
C LYS A 169 14.48 1.89 -22.06
N LEU A 170 15.77 1.82 -21.75
CA LEU A 170 16.26 1.26 -20.48
C LEU A 170 15.86 2.16 -19.30
N ASP A 171 16.09 3.47 -19.41
CA ASP A 171 15.73 4.41 -18.34
C ASP A 171 14.23 4.44 -18.10
N TYR A 172 13.42 4.47 -19.15
CA TYR A 172 11.97 4.40 -19.04
C TYR A 172 11.52 3.12 -18.31
N ALA A 173 12.13 1.98 -18.63
CA ALA A 173 11.84 0.73 -17.93
C ALA A 173 12.28 0.76 -16.47
N LEU A 174 13.47 1.29 -16.14
CA LEU A 174 13.97 1.38 -14.76
C LEU A 174 13.12 2.31 -13.88
N TYR A 175 12.77 3.49 -14.39
CA TYR A 175 11.92 4.45 -13.68
C TYR A 175 10.46 4.01 -13.60
N GLY A 176 9.96 3.30 -14.61
CA GLY A 176 8.66 2.63 -14.59
C GLY A 176 8.62 1.37 -13.71
N SER A 177 9.75 0.93 -13.16
CA SER A 177 9.81 -0.31 -12.36
C SER A 177 10.47 -0.10 -11.00
N PHE A 178 11.78 -0.29 -10.90
CA PHE A 178 12.54 -0.26 -9.67
C PHE A 178 12.51 1.10 -8.99
N PHE A 179 12.79 2.19 -9.71
CA PHE A 179 12.93 3.50 -9.08
C PHE A 179 11.60 4.18 -8.76
N GLY A 180 10.52 3.83 -9.45
CA GLY A 180 9.18 4.31 -9.15
C GLY A 180 8.36 3.24 -8.42
N PRO A 181 7.45 2.53 -9.12
CA PRO A 181 6.43 1.66 -8.50
C PRO A 181 6.95 0.67 -7.46
N ALA A 182 8.01 -0.07 -7.76
CA ALA A 182 8.49 -1.11 -6.84
C ALA A 182 9.02 -0.53 -5.53
N TRP A 183 9.70 0.62 -5.60
CA TRP A 183 10.22 1.28 -4.40
C TRP A 183 9.10 1.93 -3.59
N THR A 184 8.31 2.79 -4.25
CA THR A 184 7.31 3.63 -3.59
C THR A 184 6.20 2.79 -2.98
N GLU A 185 5.67 1.83 -3.72
CA GLU A 185 4.48 1.10 -3.33
C GLU A 185 4.77 0.05 -2.26
N GLU A 186 5.84 -0.73 -2.43
CA GLU A 186 6.21 -1.75 -1.45
C GLU A 186 6.67 -1.10 -0.14
N LEU A 187 7.34 0.07 -0.21
CA LEU A 187 7.65 0.84 0.98
C LEU A 187 6.38 1.32 1.69
N LEU A 188 5.42 1.91 0.98
CA LEU A 188 4.17 2.40 1.59
C LEU A 188 3.35 1.26 2.22
N LYS A 189 3.23 0.11 1.53
CA LYS A 189 2.58 -1.10 2.08
C LYS A 189 3.29 -1.59 3.33
N PHE A 190 4.62 -1.67 3.30
CA PHE A 190 5.44 -2.04 4.45
C PHE A 190 5.20 -1.10 5.65
N LEU A 191 5.15 0.21 5.41
CA LEU A 191 4.93 1.20 6.47
C LEU A 191 3.55 1.04 7.11
N VAL A 192 2.51 0.75 6.31
CA VAL A 192 1.17 0.44 6.86
C VAL A 192 1.24 -0.74 7.81
N ILE A 193 1.82 -1.87 7.39
CA ILE A 193 1.91 -3.06 8.26
C ILE A 193 2.75 -2.74 9.51
N TYR A 194 3.90 -2.10 9.33
CA TYR A 194 4.85 -1.81 10.41
C TYR A 194 4.27 -0.87 11.48
N PHE A 195 3.45 0.11 11.10
CA PHE A 195 2.88 1.07 12.05
C PHE A 195 1.49 0.70 12.55
N LEU A 196 0.63 0.12 11.71
CA LEU A 196 -0.76 -0.19 12.05
C LEU A 196 -0.90 -1.57 12.71
N ILE A 197 -0.18 -2.57 12.20
CA ILE A 197 -0.40 -3.98 12.54
C ILE A 197 0.63 -4.52 13.52
N PHE A 198 1.92 -4.21 13.33
CA PHE A 198 3.00 -4.80 14.11
C PHE A 198 2.87 -4.64 15.64
N LYS A 199 2.19 -3.59 16.11
CA LYS A 199 1.93 -3.35 17.54
C LYS A 199 0.51 -3.66 17.98
N ASN A 200 -0.34 -4.12 17.07
CA ASN A 200 -1.70 -4.49 17.38
C ASN A 200 -1.70 -5.80 18.17
N LYS A 201 -2.58 -5.92 19.15
CA LYS A 201 -2.71 -7.15 19.95
C LYS A 201 -3.24 -8.33 19.14
N ALA A 202 -3.94 -8.06 18.04
CA ALA A 202 -4.41 -9.08 17.12
C ALA A 202 -3.25 -9.79 16.42
N PHE A 203 -2.15 -9.07 16.13
CA PHE A 203 -0.92 -9.63 15.58
C PHE A 203 -0.16 -10.42 16.66
N ASN A 204 -0.50 -11.69 16.80
CA ASN A 204 -0.06 -12.56 17.89
C ASN A 204 0.58 -13.87 17.42
N GLU A 205 0.52 -14.19 16.11
CA GLU A 205 1.24 -15.32 15.53
C GLU A 205 1.81 -15.04 14.13
N PRO A 206 2.70 -15.90 13.61
CA PRO A 206 3.36 -15.62 12.33
C PRO A 206 2.44 -15.57 11.11
N MET A 207 1.32 -16.31 11.09
CA MET A 207 0.41 -16.36 9.94
C MET A 207 -0.26 -15.00 9.69
N ASP A 208 -0.54 -14.25 10.76
CA ASP A 208 -1.12 -12.90 10.73
C ASP A 208 -0.31 -11.98 9.82
N GLY A 209 1.02 -12.13 9.81
CA GLY A 209 1.90 -11.37 8.94
C GLY A 209 1.52 -11.55 7.47
N ILE A 210 1.34 -12.79 7.04
CA ILE A 210 0.90 -13.10 5.67
C ILE A 210 -0.51 -12.55 5.44
N VAL A 211 -1.46 -12.79 6.34
CA VAL A 211 -2.85 -12.33 6.17
C VAL A 211 -2.92 -10.81 6.03
N TYR A 212 -2.29 -10.05 6.93
CA TYR A 212 -2.27 -8.59 6.87
C TYR A 212 -1.45 -8.05 5.70
N GLY A 213 -0.33 -8.70 5.36
CA GLY A 213 0.49 -8.34 4.21
C GLY A 213 -0.27 -8.48 2.89
N VAL A 214 -0.92 -9.63 2.70
CA VAL A 214 -1.82 -9.86 1.55
C VAL A 214 -2.95 -8.84 1.54
N THR A 215 -3.56 -8.56 2.70
CA THR A 215 -4.69 -7.63 2.82
C THR A 215 -4.34 -6.21 2.37
N VAL A 216 -3.23 -5.64 2.87
CA VAL A 216 -2.83 -4.27 2.47
C VAL A 216 -2.49 -4.21 0.99
N SER A 217 -1.81 -5.24 0.46
CA SER A 217 -1.41 -5.27 -0.94
C SER A 217 -2.59 -5.45 -1.89
N LEU A 218 -3.63 -6.20 -1.51
CA LEU A 218 -4.83 -6.36 -2.33
C LEU A 218 -5.76 -5.13 -2.25
N GLY A 219 -5.77 -4.43 -1.12
CA GLY A 219 -6.41 -3.11 -1.02
C GLY A 219 -5.77 -2.10 -1.98
N PHE A 220 -4.43 -2.09 -2.03
CA PHE A 220 -3.65 -1.29 -2.98
C PHE A 220 -3.96 -1.68 -4.43
N ALA A 221 -3.84 -2.99 -4.72
CA ALA A 221 -4.02 -3.53 -6.06
C ALA A 221 -5.43 -3.29 -6.61
N THR A 222 -6.45 -3.28 -5.75
CA THR A 222 -7.84 -3.03 -6.18
C THR A 222 -7.99 -1.61 -6.72
N PHE A 223 -7.44 -0.61 -6.02
CA PHE A 223 -7.49 0.77 -6.49
C PHE A 223 -6.62 0.98 -7.72
N GLU A 224 -5.41 0.43 -7.71
CA GLU A 224 -4.51 0.54 -8.86
C GLU A 224 -5.11 -0.13 -10.10
N ASN A 225 -5.70 -1.33 -9.96
CA ASN A 225 -6.34 -2.02 -11.05
C ASN A 225 -7.52 -1.24 -11.62
N TYR A 226 -8.31 -0.59 -10.76
CA TYR A 226 -9.36 0.33 -11.21
C TYR A 226 -8.80 1.47 -12.05
N GLU A 227 -7.74 2.14 -11.59
CA GLU A 227 -7.08 3.22 -12.32
C GLU A 227 -6.56 2.75 -13.69
N TYR A 228 -5.95 1.57 -13.74
CA TYR A 228 -5.43 1.02 -14.99
C TYR A 228 -6.55 0.66 -15.99
N VAL A 229 -7.62 0.02 -15.51
CA VAL A 229 -8.72 -0.45 -16.35
C VAL A 229 -9.53 0.71 -16.92
N PHE A 230 -9.79 1.74 -16.10
CA PHE A 230 -10.76 2.77 -16.44
C PHE A 230 -10.16 4.09 -16.92
N TYR A 231 -8.83 4.27 -16.81
CA TYR A 231 -8.15 5.48 -17.30
C TYR A 231 -6.94 5.17 -18.16
N VAL A 232 -6.05 4.31 -17.66
CA VAL A 232 -4.81 4.00 -18.42
C VAL A 232 -5.14 3.22 -19.70
N ALA A 233 -6.14 2.35 -19.67
CA ALA A 233 -6.60 1.62 -20.84
C ALA A 233 -7.03 2.58 -21.98
N GLU A 234 -7.76 3.65 -21.65
CA GLU A 234 -8.13 4.68 -22.63
C GLU A 234 -6.90 5.39 -23.21
N ILE A 235 -5.97 5.84 -22.34
CA ILE A 235 -4.74 6.51 -22.75
C ILE A 235 -3.88 5.61 -23.65
N TRP A 236 -3.87 4.30 -23.39
CA TRP A 236 -3.11 3.32 -24.17
C TRP A 236 -3.89 2.73 -25.34
N ASN A 237 -5.12 3.18 -25.58
CA ASN A 237 -6.02 2.68 -26.61
C ASN A 237 -6.20 1.14 -26.54
N ILE A 238 -6.38 0.63 -25.32
CA ILE A 238 -6.65 -0.77 -25.01
C ILE A 238 -8.09 -0.88 -24.51
N ASP A 239 -8.81 -1.91 -24.95
CA ASP A 239 -10.14 -2.18 -24.44
C ASP A 239 -10.10 -2.40 -22.89
N PRO A 240 -10.93 -1.69 -22.11
CA PRO A 240 -10.94 -1.81 -20.65
C PRO A 240 -11.14 -3.24 -20.14
N GLN A 241 -11.96 -4.05 -20.82
CA GLN A 241 -12.19 -5.43 -20.43
C GLN A 241 -10.95 -6.29 -20.68
N GLN A 242 -10.24 -6.09 -21.79
CA GLN A 242 -8.95 -6.74 -22.05
C GLN A 242 -7.90 -6.36 -21.00
N MET A 243 -7.83 -5.07 -20.62
CA MET A 243 -6.95 -4.61 -19.54
C MET A 243 -7.29 -5.29 -18.21
N ALA A 244 -8.59 -5.37 -17.87
CA ALA A 244 -9.06 -6.02 -16.65
C ALA A 244 -8.70 -7.50 -16.61
N ILE A 245 -8.92 -8.22 -17.72
CA ILE A 245 -8.57 -9.65 -17.84
C ILE A 245 -7.06 -9.84 -17.65
N LEU A 246 -6.23 -9.09 -18.39
CA LEU A 246 -4.77 -9.20 -18.30
C LEU A 246 -4.28 -8.99 -16.86
N ARG A 247 -4.77 -7.96 -16.18
CA ARG A 247 -4.33 -7.62 -14.82
C ARG A 247 -4.87 -8.58 -13.76
N SER A 248 -6.03 -9.20 -13.99
CA SER A 248 -6.65 -10.16 -13.05
C SER A 248 -5.79 -11.38 -12.72
N TYR A 249 -4.99 -11.87 -13.67
CA TYR A 249 -4.10 -13.01 -13.49
C TYR A 249 -2.62 -12.65 -13.42
N SER A 250 -2.27 -11.37 -13.60
CA SER A 250 -0.88 -10.89 -13.58
C SER A 250 -0.64 -9.91 -12.41
N ALA A 251 -0.97 -8.63 -12.58
CA ALA A 251 -0.67 -7.57 -11.62
C ALA A 251 -1.37 -7.78 -10.26
N VAL A 252 -2.64 -8.17 -10.26
CA VAL A 252 -3.39 -8.36 -9.00
C VAL A 252 -2.82 -9.52 -8.16
N PRO A 253 -2.58 -10.72 -8.71
CA PRO A 253 -1.83 -11.77 -8.01
C PRO A 253 -0.43 -11.34 -7.60
N MET A 254 0.32 -10.64 -8.45
CA MET A 254 1.66 -10.13 -8.14
C MET A 254 1.66 -9.30 -6.85
N HIS A 255 0.74 -8.34 -6.70
CA HIS A 255 0.63 -7.56 -5.47
C HIS A 255 0.26 -8.42 -4.25
N GLY A 256 -0.73 -9.32 -4.38
CA GLY A 256 -1.12 -10.23 -3.29
C GLY A 256 0.07 -11.09 -2.83
N LEU A 257 0.83 -11.63 -3.77
CA LEU A 257 2.02 -12.46 -3.50
C LEU A 257 3.17 -11.64 -2.89
N ASN A 258 3.38 -10.39 -3.32
CA ASN A 258 4.30 -9.48 -2.64
C ASN A 258 3.88 -9.23 -1.19
N GLY A 259 2.58 -9.03 -0.96
CA GLY A 259 2.01 -8.93 0.39
C GLY A 259 2.28 -10.17 1.24
N CYS A 260 2.13 -11.36 0.68
CA CYS A 260 2.44 -12.62 1.37
C CYS A 260 3.93 -12.69 1.78
N ILE A 261 4.84 -12.39 0.86
CA ILE A 261 6.28 -12.45 1.10
C ILE A 261 6.72 -11.38 2.12
N MET A 262 6.25 -10.14 1.94
CA MET A 262 6.47 -9.03 2.87
C MET A 262 6.00 -9.39 4.28
N GLY A 263 4.75 -9.86 4.37
CA GLY A 263 4.10 -10.28 5.59
C GLY A 263 4.83 -11.38 6.33
N TYR A 264 5.28 -12.42 5.61
CA TYR A 264 6.09 -13.50 6.16
C TYR A 264 7.36 -12.98 6.85
N PHE A 265 8.09 -12.08 6.18
CA PHE A 265 9.34 -11.55 6.73
C PHE A 265 9.12 -10.54 7.87
N ILE A 266 8.03 -9.76 7.85
CA ILE A 266 7.63 -8.93 8.99
C ILE A 266 7.32 -9.80 10.21
N ALA A 267 6.56 -10.88 10.04
CA ALA A 267 6.32 -11.86 11.09
C ALA A 267 7.64 -12.50 11.58
N ALA A 268 8.51 -12.93 10.67
CA ALA A 268 9.81 -13.48 11.05
C ALA A 268 10.65 -12.48 11.87
N TYR A 269 10.61 -11.19 11.54
CA TYR A 269 11.21 -10.15 12.36
C TYR A 269 10.54 -10.05 13.74
N ALA A 270 9.21 -9.98 13.79
CA ALA A 270 8.44 -9.82 15.02
C ALA A 270 8.73 -10.92 16.05
N PHE A 271 8.74 -12.18 15.59
CA PHE A 271 8.85 -13.34 16.49
C PHE A 271 10.29 -13.83 16.71
N SER A 272 11.28 -13.32 15.97
CA SER A 272 12.70 -13.68 16.17
C SER A 272 13.60 -12.53 16.63
N GLY A 273 13.17 -11.28 16.48
CA GLY A 273 13.98 -10.08 16.73
C GLY A 273 15.14 -9.87 15.74
N ARG A 274 15.33 -10.76 14.76
CA ARG A 274 16.46 -10.69 13.82
C ARG A 274 16.22 -9.62 12.75
N LYS A 275 16.95 -8.51 12.86
CA LYS A 275 16.85 -7.32 11.98
C LYS A 275 16.95 -7.64 10.47
N LYS A 276 17.66 -8.71 10.09
CA LYS A 276 17.75 -9.14 8.68
C LYS A 276 16.39 -9.35 8.04
N TYR A 277 15.40 -9.85 8.78
CA TYR A 277 14.07 -10.11 8.24
C TYR A 277 13.31 -8.82 7.92
N LEU A 278 13.58 -7.73 8.65
CA LEU A 278 13.02 -6.41 8.35
C LEU A 278 13.54 -5.85 7.02
N VAL A 279 14.81 -6.12 6.71
CA VAL A 279 15.39 -5.76 5.40
C VAL A 279 14.79 -6.63 4.30
N LEU A 280 14.71 -7.94 4.53
CA LEU A 280 14.16 -8.89 3.56
C LEU A 280 12.67 -8.66 3.26
N SER A 281 11.89 -8.18 4.24
CA SER A 281 10.47 -7.86 4.02
C SER A 281 10.25 -6.73 3.03
N LEU A 282 11.24 -5.86 2.81
CA LEU A 282 11.15 -4.83 1.78
C LEU A 282 11.94 -5.21 0.53
N LEU A 283 13.16 -5.71 0.70
CA LEU A 283 14.08 -6.00 -0.41
C LEU A 283 13.54 -7.06 -1.37
N ILE A 284 12.98 -8.16 -0.86
CA ILE A 284 12.51 -9.24 -1.73
C ILE A 284 11.26 -8.81 -2.54
N PRO A 285 10.20 -8.24 -1.92
CA PRO A 285 9.07 -7.70 -2.68
C PRO A 285 9.47 -6.61 -3.68
N TYR A 286 10.35 -5.70 -3.28
CA TYR A 286 10.91 -4.67 -4.16
C TYR A 286 11.56 -5.27 -5.41
N LEU A 287 12.43 -6.27 -5.25
CA LEU A 287 13.13 -6.88 -6.38
C LEU A 287 12.16 -7.62 -7.30
N LEU A 288 11.20 -8.36 -6.74
CA LEU A 288 10.21 -9.10 -7.53
C LEU A 288 9.24 -8.17 -8.27
N HIS A 289 8.70 -7.17 -7.59
CA HIS A 289 7.83 -6.16 -8.21
C HIS A 289 8.57 -5.39 -9.30
N GLY A 290 9.79 -4.90 -9.00
CA GLY A 290 10.63 -4.21 -9.97
C GLY A 290 10.92 -5.07 -11.19
N SER A 291 11.22 -6.36 -10.99
CA SER A 291 11.45 -7.29 -12.10
C SER A 291 10.20 -7.50 -12.95
N TYR A 292 9.02 -7.62 -12.33
CA TYR A 292 7.73 -7.73 -13.03
C TYR A 292 7.49 -6.51 -13.93
N ASN A 293 7.54 -5.29 -13.36
CA ASN A 293 7.31 -4.06 -14.12
C ASN A 293 8.40 -3.81 -15.16
N PHE A 294 9.66 -4.11 -14.85
CA PHE A 294 10.76 -3.95 -15.80
C PHE A 294 10.54 -4.81 -17.04
N LEU A 295 10.12 -6.06 -16.87
CA LEU A 295 9.80 -6.95 -17.99
C LEU A 295 8.57 -6.49 -18.78
N CYS A 296 7.55 -5.93 -18.11
CA CYS A 296 6.42 -5.30 -18.80
C CYS A 296 6.84 -4.13 -19.69
N TYR A 297 7.78 -3.29 -19.25
CA TYR A 297 8.23 -2.13 -20.03
C TYR A 297 9.34 -2.44 -21.04
N PHE A 298 10.29 -3.32 -20.70
CA PHE A 298 11.48 -3.56 -21.51
C PHE A 298 11.27 -4.67 -22.56
N LEU A 299 10.48 -5.69 -22.22
CA LEU A 299 10.23 -6.89 -23.04
C LEU A 299 8.73 -7.26 -23.12
N PRO A 300 7.83 -6.31 -23.44
CA PRO A 300 6.37 -6.55 -23.42
C PRO A 300 5.92 -7.70 -24.32
N GLN A 301 6.62 -7.95 -25.44
CA GLN A 301 6.25 -8.95 -26.44
C GLN A 301 6.41 -10.41 -26.01
N TYR A 302 7.19 -10.68 -24.97
CA TYR A 302 7.53 -12.05 -24.55
C TYR A 302 6.75 -12.56 -23.33
N ASN A 303 5.96 -11.69 -22.69
CA ASN A 303 5.22 -12.02 -21.47
C ASN A 303 6.05 -12.60 -20.31
N TYR A 304 7.38 -12.34 -20.28
CA TYR A 304 8.27 -12.86 -19.23
C TYR A 304 7.92 -12.37 -17.82
N TYR A 305 7.14 -11.30 -17.69
CA TYR A 305 6.60 -10.88 -16.40
C TYR A 305 5.73 -11.96 -15.72
N LEU A 306 5.11 -12.87 -16.49
CA LEU A 306 4.36 -14.01 -15.94
C LEU A 306 5.27 -15.06 -15.26
N LEU A 307 6.52 -15.20 -15.71
CA LEU A 307 7.50 -16.06 -15.03
C LEU A 307 7.78 -15.54 -13.62
N ILE A 308 7.85 -14.22 -13.44
CA ILE A 308 8.01 -13.60 -12.13
C ILE A 308 6.82 -13.94 -11.23
N VAL A 309 5.58 -13.80 -11.74
CA VAL A 309 4.38 -14.21 -11.00
C VAL A 309 4.42 -15.68 -10.62
N GLY A 310 4.86 -16.57 -11.52
CA GLY A 310 5.04 -17.99 -11.24
C GLY A 310 6.05 -18.27 -10.12
N ILE A 311 7.20 -17.61 -10.15
CA ILE A 311 8.23 -17.70 -9.09
C ILE A 311 7.65 -17.24 -7.74
N MET A 312 6.93 -16.11 -7.75
CA MET A 312 6.29 -15.56 -6.55
C MET A 312 5.21 -16.47 -5.99
N LEU A 313 4.46 -17.16 -6.86
CA LEU A 313 3.43 -18.12 -6.48
C LEU A 313 4.05 -19.33 -5.79
N VAL A 314 5.12 -19.90 -6.34
CA VAL A 314 5.87 -21.00 -5.71
C VAL A 314 6.45 -20.57 -4.36
N LEU A 315 7.09 -19.39 -4.30
CA LEU A 315 7.66 -18.87 -3.06
C LEU A 315 6.58 -18.66 -2.00
N SER A 316 5.49 -17.98 -2.34
CA SER A 316 4.38 -17.71 -1.42
C SER A 316 3.71 -19.00 -0.95
N TYR A 317 3.55 -19.99 -1.83
CA TYR A 317 3.04 -21.31 -1.46
C TYR A 317 3.93 -22.00 -0.42
N ILE A 318 5.25 -21.97 -0.59
CA ILE A 318 6.21 -22.55 0.37
C ILE A 318 6.13 -21.83 1.72
N LEU A 319 6.15 -20.49 1.71
CA LEU A 319 6.11 -19.67 2.93
C LEU A 319 4.80 -19.86 3.70
N HIS A 320 3.67 -19.81 3.00
CA HIS A 320 2.34 -20.04 3.58
C HIS A 320 2.18 -21.46 4.12
N SER A 321 2.56 -22.47 3.33
CA SER A 321 2.47 -23.88 3.74
C SER A 321 3.29 -24.17 5.00
N LYS A 322 4.46 -23.54 5.13
CA LYS A 322 5.30 -23.64 6.32
C LYS A 322 4.58 -23.12 7.57
N LEU A 323 3.95 -21.94 7.49
CA LEU A 323 3.21 -21.37 8.63
C LEU A 323 1.93 -22.14 8.94
N LYS A 324 1.22 -22.62 7.91
CA LYS A 324 0.04 -23.47 8.08
C LYS A 324 0.37 -24.78 8.81
N LYS A 325 1.53 -25.39 8.54
CA LYS A 325 2.02 -26.56 9.28
C LYS A 325 2.33 -26.20 10.74
N HIS A 326 2.91 -25.03 10.99
CA HIS A 326 3.20 -24.56 12.34
C HIS A 326 1.93 -24.32 13.19
N GLN A 327 0.87 -23.75 12.61
CA GLN A 327 -0.42 -23.60 13.30
C GLN A 327 -1.05 -24.96 13.69
N LYS A 328 -0.81 -26.01 12.89
CA LYS A 328 -1.30 -27.37 13.21
C LYS A 328 -0.62 -27.92 14.47
N THR A 329 0.70 -27.82 14.55
CA THR A 329 1.48 -28.32 15.69
C THR A 329 1.13 -27.59 16.99
N MET A 330 0.89 -26.27 16.94
CA MET A 330 0.50 -25.50 18.12
C MET A 330 -0.83 -25.97 18.73
N ASN A 331 -1.80 -26.36 17.89
CA ASN A 331 -3.08 -26.86 18.37
C ASN A 331 -2.96 -28.25 19.01
N GLU A 332 -2.18 -29.14 18.40
CA GLU A 332 -1.93 -30.49 18.94
C GLU A 332 -1.27 -30.40 20.33
N GLU A 333 -0.26 -29.53 20.50
CA GLU A 333 0.37 -29.30 21.81
C GLU A 333 -0.57 -28.65 22.83
N GLY A 334 -1.41 -27.71 22.38
CA GLY A 334 -2.42 -27.07 23.24
C GLY A 334 -3.52 -28.03 23.70
N GLU A 335 -3.95 -28.95 22.84
CA GLU A 335 -4.90 -30.01 23.17
C GLU A 335 -4.29 -31.08 24.09
N LEU A 336 -3.01 -31.45 23.87
CA LEU A 336 -2.28 -32.36 24.76
C LEU A 336 -2.11 -31.76 26.16
N LYS A 337 -1.76 -30.47 26.27
CA LYS A 337 -1.65 -29.77 27.56
C LYS A 337 -2.98 -29.60 28.31
N LYS A 338 -4.13 -29.73 27.64
CA LYS A 338 -5.47 -29.73 28.29
C LYS A 338 -5.89 -31.13 28.79
N LYS A 339 -5.18 -32.19 28.38
CA LYS A 339 -5.48 -33.58 28.76
C LYS A 339 -4.66 -34.10 29.95
N TYR A 340 -3.64 -33.36 30.38
CA TYR A 340 -2.87 -33.57 31.61
C TYR A 340 -3.18 -32.43 32.58
#